data_AF-A0AB37U958-F1
#
_entry.id   AF-A0AB37U958-F1
#
_cell.length_a   1.000
_cell.length_b   1.000
_cell.length_c   1.000
_cell.angle_alpha   90.00
_cell.angle_beta   90.00
_cell.angle_gamma   90.00
#
_symmetry.space_group_name_H-M   'P 1'
#
loop_
_entity.id
_entity.type
_entity.pdbx_description
1 polymer ?
#
loop_
_entity_poly.entity_id
_entity_poly.type
_entity_poly.pdbx_seq_one_letter_code
_entity_poly.pdbx_strand_id
1 'polypeptide(L)'
;MKAVLVATIGTRDLMFQVSSGSWCNLGDDRMKDGDKFGEQFEVLSDLCLGSKTYRQLTQHLLERIEIYRQRIKPVIIGKLINDKAVDIDKIYLIGTNQNQEVSEREKDTLYTCELIKNWVEHQYQHKIPVEVIHLGIDGTNPAHFEQMFAWWRNIWRNQIEIKINQLIWVCLKGGVGQTSEAARISGLSMFGERIQYFEFKSNNTVANRAGISSEYTGPFLGTNYLWDRTRQQALNLLERYDYAAVLKLLQPYHQQDTSGWSATPKLLKAGLTWNQGEFETFLNQAKDALSREQLYQGASFWWQAYEEAYLAIIRLEQNNTTEAMFHSFRAVEGLLYMWAKEIFSQAVTDPPNKFPILSKSIIHKYPILKQEFTESSEIELNLWRMRRLVEAIIPKVTYEQDFNVFWDNARIARNNLFHRIDGLTEKQVFQAWGEDINNRKAWENRILSCLNLATGNNFKSLERASLFASIHQRVKQAIENYQPIAVK
;
A
#
# COMPACT_ATOMS: atom_id res chain seq x y z
N MET A 1 -20.66 -10.57 -7.83
CA MET A 1 -20.08 -11.90 -8.07
C MET A 1 -20.07 -12.63 -6.74
N LYS A 2 -20.53 -13.89 -6.67
CA LYS A 2 -20.55 -14.67 -5.43
C LYS A 2 -19.13 -15.12 -5.02
N ALA A 3 -18.89 -15.28 -3.73
CA ALA A 3 -17.59 -15.66 -3.17
C ALA A 3 -17.40 -17.19 -3.12
N VAL A 4 -16.15 -17.64 -3.14
CA VAL A 4 -15.79 -19.03 -2.78
C VAL A 4 -15.48 -19.07 -1.28
N LEU A 5 -16.08 -20.01 -0.55
CA LEU A 5 -15.77 -20.23 0.87
C LEU A 5 -14.81 -21.41 1.02
N VAL A 6 -13.73 -21.23 1.78
CA VAL A 6 -12.76 -22.28 2.12
C VAL A 6 -12.67 -22.40 3.64
N ALA A 7 -12.95 -23.58 4.17
CA ALA A 7 -12.98 -23.81 5.61
C ALA A 7 -12.12 -25.01 6.01
N THR A 8 -11.22 -24.83 6.98
CA THR A 8 -10.54 -25.95 7.63
C THR A 8 -11.42 -26.51 8.74
N ILE A 9 -11.55 -27.83 8.79
CA ILE A 9 -12.49 -28.54 9.68
C ILE A 9 -11.71 -29.27 10.77
N GLY A 10 -12.04 -28.96 12.02
CA GLY A 10 -11.56 -29.62 13.22
C GLY A 10 -12.60 -30.55 13.84
N THR A 11 -12.19 -31.29 14.87
CA THR A 11 -13.07 -32.26 15.54
C THR A 11 -14.26 -31.59 16.23
N ARG A 12 -14.12 -30.32 16.60
CA ARG A 12 -15.14 -29.53 17.31
C ARG A 12 -16.12 -28.79 16.40
N ASP A 13 -15.99 -28.90 15.08
CA ASP A 13 -16.86 -28.20 14.13
C ASP A 13 -18.26 -28.80 14.02
N LEU A 14 -18.48 -30.02 14.54
CA LEU A 14 -19.71 -30.76 14.36
C LEU A 14 -20.39 -31.11 15.69
N MET A 15 -21.71 -30.90 15.74
CA MET A 15 -22.55 -31.26 16.87
C MET A 15 -23.61 -32.28 16.48
N PHE A 16 -24.04 -33.05 17.48
CA PHE A 16 -25.12 -34.01 17.39
C PHE A 16 -26.18 -33.76 18.46
N GLN A 17 -27.45 -33.76 18.08
CA GLN A 17 -28.55 -33.65 19.03
C GLN A 17 -28.85 -35.02 19.64
N VAL A 18 -28.64 -35.21 20.94
CA VAL A 18 -29.03 -36.45 21.65
C VAL A 18 -30.55 -36.50 21.88
N SER A 19 -31.09 -37.66 22.25
CA SER A 19 -32.55 -37.87 22.38
C SER A 19 -33.20 -36.99 23.45
N SER A 20 -32.42 -36.45 24.40
CA SER A 20 -32.89 -35.45 25.37
C SER A 20 -33.13 -34.05 24.77
N GLY A 21 -32.74 -33.83 23.51
CA GLY A 21 -32.87 -32.56 22.80
C GLY A 21 -31.65 -31.64 22.91
N SER A 22 -30.70 -31.94 23.80
CA SER A 22 -29.43 -31.22 23.92
C SER A 22 -28.51 -31.47 22.73
N TRP A 23 -27.74 -30.46 22.33
CA TRP A 23 -26.70 -30.59 21.31
C TRP A 23 -25.34 -30.84 21.97
N CYS A 24 -24.64 -31.88 21.53
CA CYS A 24 -23.36 -32.31 22.08
C CYS A 24 -22.28 -32.28 20.98
N ASN A 25 -21.09 -31.80 21.31
CA ASN A 25 -19.94 -31.75 20.41
C ASN A 25 -19.35 -33.15 20.22
N LEU A 26 -19.27 -33.58 18.96
CA LEU A 26 -18.83 -34.95 18.66
C LEU A 26 -17.36 -35.20 18.95
N GLY A 27 -16.54 -34.15 18.99
CA GLY A 27 -15.09 -34.21 19.17
C GLY A 27 -14.59 -33.73 20.53
N ASP A 28 -15.49 -33.50 21.50
CA ASP A 28 -15.09 -33.18 22.88
C ASP A 28 -14.98 -34.46 23.72
N ASP A 29 -13.79 -35.06 23.66
CA ASP A 29 -13.41 -36.28 24.37
C ASP A 29 -12.73 -36.00 25.73
N ARG A 30 -12.66 -34.73 26.15
CA ARG A 30 -11.96 -34.33 27.38
C ARG A 30 -12.73 -34.77 28.62
N MET A 31 -12.17 -35.72 29.35
CA MET A 31 -12.55 -35.98 30.74
C MET A 31 -11.93 -34.89 31.62
N LYS A 32 -12.75 -34.13 32.35
CA LYS A 32 -12.26 -33.30 33.47
C LYS A 32 -12.32 -34.16 34.73
N ASP A 33 -11.21 -34.20 35.46
CA ASP A 33 -10.99 -34.90 36.73
C ASP A 33 -12.30 -35.18 37.50
N GLY A 34 -12.68 -36.45 37.59
CA GLY A 34 -13.66 -36.93 38.57
C GLY A 34 -15.04 -37.31 38.02
N ASP A 35 -15.82 -36.38 37.45
CA ASP A 35 -17.28 -36.58 37.39
C ASP A 35 -18.03 -36.06 36.13
N LYS A 36 -17.34 -35.49 35.13
CA LYS A 36 -18.00 -35.08 33.87
C LYS A 36 -17.42 -35.84 32.68
N PHE A 37 -18.19 -36.80 32.18
CA PHE A 37 -17.94 -37.45 30.89
C PHE A 37 -17.98 -36.38 29.77
N GLY A 38 -17.07 -36.48 28.80
CA GLY A 38 -17.03 -35.57 27.64
C GLY A 38 -18.29 -35.67 26.77
N GLU A 39 -18.61 -34.62 26.02
CA GLU A 39 -19.84 -34.58 25.20
C GLU A 39 -19.92 -35.71 24.16
N GLN A 40 -18.76 -36.20 23.68
CA GLN A 40 -18.71 -37.38 22.79
C GLN A 40 -19.27 -38.64 23.46
N PHE A 41 -19.04 -38.83 24.77
CA PHE A 41 -19.53 -39.99 25.50
C PHE A 41 -21.06 -39.97 25.63
N GLU A 42 -21.65 -38.80 25.83
CA GLU A 42 -23.11 -38.63 25.86
C GLU A 42 -23.74 -39.08 24.52
N VAL A 43 -23.10 -38.74 23.40
CA VAL A 43 -23.54 -39.18 22.07
C VAL A 43 -23.41 -40.69 21.89
N LEU A 44 -22.29 -41.28 22.31
CA LEU A 44 -22.09 -42.74 22.22
C LEU A 44 -23.13 -43.50 23.04
N SER A 45 -23.41 -43.04 24.25
CA SER A 45 -24.44 -43.61 25.14
C SER A 45 -25.83 -43.52 24.51
N ASP A 46 -26.20 -42.35 23.97
CA ASP A 46 -27.48 -42.13 23.28
C ASP A 46 -27.67 -43.05 22.06
N LEU A 47 -26.60 -43.29 21.31
CA LEU A 47 -26.61 -44.19 20.15
C LEU A 47 -26.46 -45.68 20.52
N CYS A 48 -26.36 -46.00 21.81
CA CYS A 48 -26.05 -47.34 22.32
C CYS A 48 -24.79 -47.95 21.67
N LEU A 49 -23.80 -47.11 21.41
CA LEU A 49 -22.50 -47.49 20.89
C LEU A 49 -21.52 -47.68 22.06
N GLY A 50 -20.72 -48.73 22.00
CA GLY A 50 -19.57 -48.87 22.89
C GLY A 50 -18.50 -47.79 22.63
N SER A 51 -17.31 -47.97 23.20
CA SER A 51 -16.19 -47.07 22.91
C SER A 51 -15.86 -47.04 21.41
N LYS A 52 -15.87 -45.84 20.83
CA LYS A 52 -15.51 -45.56 19.44
C LYS A 52 -14.64 -44.32 19.38
N THR A 53 -13.64 -44.34 18.50
CA THR A 53 -12.86 -43.14 18.20
C THR A 53 -13.72 -42.10 17.48
N TYR A 54 -13.27 -40.85 17.43
CA TYR A 54 -13.98 -39.78 16.72
C TYR A 54 -14.23 -40.14 15.24
N ARG A 55 -13.21 -40.69 14.56
CA ARG A 55 -13.33 -41.15 13.17
C ARG A 55 -14.38 -42.25 13.02
N GLN A 56 -14.42 -43.23 13.92
CA GLN A 56 -15.40 -44.31 13.87
C GLN A 56 -16.83 -43.83 14.14
N LEU A 57 -17.01 -42.91 15.08
CA LEU A 57 -18.31 -42.31 15.40
C LEU A 57 -18.86 -41.52 14.20
N THR A 58 -18.04 -40.64 13.63
CA THR A 58 -18.44 -39.84 12.46
C THR A 58 -18.70 -40.70 11.22
N GLN A 59 -17.92 -41.77 11.02
CA GLN A 59 -18.21 -42.77 9.99
C GLN A 59 -19.58 -43.43 10.19
N HIS A 60 -19.87 -43.89 11.40
CA HIS A 60 -21.14 -44.54 11.74
C HIS A 60 -22.34 -43.63 11.45
N LEU A 61 -22.22 -42.34 11.79
CA LEU A 61 -23.25 -41.33 11.53
C LEU A 61 -23.45 -41.10 10.04
N LEU A 62 -22.37 -41.05 9.25
CA LEU A 62 -22.44 -40.86 7.80
C LEU A 62 -23.08 -42.06 7.09
N GLU A 63 -22.73 -43.28 7.48
CA GLU A 63 -23.34 -44.52 6.94
C GLU A 63 -24.85 -44.60 7.21
N ARG A 64 -25.34 -43.86 8.23
CA ARG A 64 -26.74 -43.80 8.65
C ARG A 64 -27.32 -42.40 8.51
N ILE A 65 -26.81 -41.62 7.56
CA ILE A 65 -27.14 -40.20 7.45
C ILE A 65 -28.65 -39.96 7.28
N GLU A 66 -29.38 -40.84 6.58
CA GLU A 66 -30.84 -40.71 6.41
C GLU A 66 -31.61 -40.74 7.74
N ILE A 67 -31.06 -41.39 8.77
CA ILE A 67 -31.66 -41.44 10.11
C ILE A 67 -31.26 -40.20 10.92
N TYR A 68 -29.99 -39.80 10.83
CA TYR A 68 -29.40 -38.82 11.75
C TYR A 68 -29.28 -37.40 11.20
N ARG A 69 -29.62 -37.15 9.93
CA ARG A 69 -29.38 -35.86 9.26
C ARG A 69 -29.88 -34.65 10.04
N GLN A 70 -31.10 -34.71 10.55
CA GLN A 70 -31.74 -33.61 11.30
C GLN A 70 -31.10 -33.39 12.68
N ARG A 71 -30.33 -34.36 13.16
CA ARG A 71 -29.62 -34.33 14.44
C ARG A 71 -28.17 -33.91 14.27
N ILE A 72 -27.73 -33.51 13.08
CA ILE A 72 -26.33 -33.11 12.80
C ILE A 72 -26.29 -31.66 12.36
N LYS A 73 -25.33 -30.88 12.89
CA LYS A 73 -25.18 -29.47 12.52
C LYS A 73 -23.73 -28.96 12.66
N PRO A 74 -23.22 -28.17 11.70
CA PRO A 74 -21.96 -27.45 11.87
C PRO A 74 -22.12 -26.30 12.87
N VAL A 75 -21.34 -26.32 13.95
CA VAL A 75 -21.49 -25.34 15.02
C VAL A 75 -20.65 -24.09 14.80
N ILE A 76 -19.45 -24.22 14.22
CA ILE A 76 -18.57 -23.06 13.99
C ILE A 76 -19.02 -22.32 12.74
N ILE A 77 -18.86 -22.93 11.56
CA ILE A 77 -19.15 -22.28 10.28
C ILE A 77 -20.63 -22.20 9.92
N GLY A 78 -21.51 -22.90 10.64
CA GLY A 78 -22.93 -23.01 10.28
C GLY A 78 -23.67 -21.68 10.25
N LYS A 79 -23.36 -20.76 11.18
CA LYS A 79 -23.96 -19.42 11.17
C LYS A 79 -23.53 -18.62 9.94
N LEU A 80 -22.24 -18.61 9.62
CA LEU A 80 -21.72 -17.90 8.45
C LEU A 80 -22.36 -18.40 7.15
N ILE A 81 -22.45 -19.72 6.97
CA ILE A 81 -23.08 -20.32 5.79
C ILE A 81 -24.55 -19.90 5.70
N ASN A 82 -25.29 -19.93 6.81
CA ASN A 82 -26.69 -19.46 6.85
C ASN A 82 -26.81 -17.98 6.49
N ASP A 83 -26.03 -17.12 7.13
CA ASP A 83 -26.11 -15.68 6.96
C ASP A 83 -25.68 -15.24 5.53
N LYS A 84 -24.83 -16.02 4.87
CA LYS A 84 -24.21 -15.68 3.57
C LYS A 84 -24.55 -16.62 2.42
N ALA A 85 -25.53 -17.52 2.58
CA ALA A 85 -25.85 -18.57 1.61
C ALA A 85 -26.07 -18.04 0.18
N VAL A 86 -26.73 -16.89 0.04
CA VAL A 86 -27.02 -16.26 -1.26
C VAL A 86 -25.76 -15.72 -1.95
N ASP A 87 -24.72 -15.42 -1.18
CA ASP A 87 -23.46 -14.83 -1.64
C ASP A 87 -22.37 -15.87 -1.88
N ILE A 88 -22.61 -17.15 -1.59
CA ILE A 88 -21.65 -18.24 -1.77
C ILE A 88 -21.86 -18.91 -3.13
N ASP A 89 -20.78 -19.05 -3.90
CA ASP A 89 -20.72 -19.76 -5.18
C ASP A 89 -20.43 -21.25 -4.97
N LYS A 90 -19.44 -21.55 -4.11
CA LYS A 90 -18.94 -22.91 -3.82
C LYS A 90 -18.27 -22.94 -2.45
N ILE A 91 -18.32 -24.10 -1.78
CA ILE A 91 -17.61 -24.34 -0.51
C ILE A 91 -16.54 -25.42 -0.71
N TYR A 92 -15.33 -25.17 -0.22
CA TYR A 92 -14.28 -26.18 -0.07
C TYR A 92 -14.06 -26.46 1.42
N LEU A 93 -14.23 -27.71 1.82
CA LEU A 93 -13.98 -28.19 3.17
C LEU A 93 -12.64 -28.92 3.21
N ILE A 94 -11.72 -28.44 4.02
CA ILE A 94 -10.40 -29.06 4.19
C ILE A 94 -10.42 -29.91 5.46
N GLY A 95 -10.29 -31.23 5.29
CA GLY A 95 -10.28 -32.19 6.38
C GLY A 95 -9.06 -33.09 6.35
N THR A 96 -8.60 -33.55 7.51
CA THR A 96 -7.51 -34.52 7.58
C THR A 96 -8.01 -35.92 7.24
N ASN A 97 -7.19 -36.69 6.53
CA ASN A 97 -7.37 -38.11 6.25
C ASN A 97 -5.98 -38.76 6.25
N GLN A 98 -5.49 -39.08 7.44
CA GLN A 98 -4.10 -39.53 7.60
C GLN A 98 -3.94 -41.02 7.27
N ASN A 99 -2.71 -41.46 6.99
CA ASN A 99 -2.40 -42.88 6.77
C ASN A 99 -2.71 -43.74 8.01
N GLN A 100 -2.98 -45.03 7.78
CA GLN A 100 -3.42 -45.96 8.83
C GLN A 100 -2.42 -46.09 9.99
N GLU A 101 -1.14 -45.87 9.72
CA GLU A 101 -0.05 -45.97 10.69
C GLU A 101 0.07 -44.73 11.61
N VAL A 102 -0.64 -43.64 11.31
CA VAL A 102 -0.57 -42.39 12.07
C VAL A 102 -1.59 -42.43 13.21
N SER A 103 -1.14 -42.25 14.45
CA SER A 103 -1.99 -42.27 15.65
C SER A 103 -3.14 -41.26 15.61
N GLU A 104 -2.87 -40.06 15.09
CA GLU A 104 -3.81 -38.95 14.99
C GLU A 104 -4.94 -39.23 14.00
N ARG A 105 -4.84 -40.29 13.20
CA ARG A 105 -5.91 -40.75 12.30
C ARG A 105 -7.22 -41.00 13.03
N GLU A 106 -7.17 -41.45 14.28
CA GLU A 106 -8.37 -41.70 15.08
C GLU A 106 -9.21 -40.44 15.34
N LYS A 107 -8.59 -39.26 15.19
CA LYS A 107 -9.18 -37.93 15.37
C LYS A 107 -9.25 -37.11 14.08
N ASP A 108 -9.04 -37.75 12.92
CA ASP A 108 -9.11 -37.05 11.65
C ASP A 108 -10.54 -36.62 11.27
N THR A 109 -10.66 -35.68 10.33
CA THR A 109 -11.92 -34.98 10.05
C THR A 109 -12.54 -35.31 8.70
N LEU A 110 -12.10 -36.42 8.08
CA LEU A 110 -12.64 -36.94 6.82
C LEU A 110 -14.17 -37.00 6.83
N TYR A 111 -14.72 -37.82 7.72
CA TYR A 111 -16.17 -38.07 7.74
C TYR A 111 -16.94 -36.87 8.32
N THR A 112 -16.30 -36.05 9.15
CA THR A 112 -16.85 -34.76 9.57
C THR A 112 -17.09 -33.84 8.38
N CYS A 113 -16.14 -33.75 7.44
CA CYS A 113 -16.32 -32.95 6.23
C CYS A 113 -17.47 -33.47 5.38
N GLU A 114 -17.59 -34.79 5.21
CA GLU A 114 -18.69 -35.40 4.45
C GLU A 114 -20.06 -35.16 5.12
N LEU A 115 -20.13 -35.21 6.45
CA LEU A 115 -21.33 -34.87 7.20
C LEU A 115 -21.74 -33.39 7.04
N ILE A 116 -20.77 -32.47 7.09
CA ILE A 116 -21.02 -31.04 6.85
C ILE A 116 -21.45 -30.80 5.40
N LYS A 117 -20.79 -31.46 4.44
CA LYS A 117 -21.19 -31.43 3.02
C LYS A 117 -22.64 -31.86 2.85
N ASN A 118 -23.02 -33.01 3.42
CA ASN A 118 -24.39 -33.49 3.38
C ASN A 118 -25.39 -32.50 4.00
N TRP A 119 -25.03 -31.89 5.12
CA TRP A 119 -25.84 -30.86 5.77
C TRP A 119 -26.08 -29.65 4.86
N VAL A 120 -25.02 -29.09 4.25
CA VAL A 120 -25.14 -27.93 3.33
C VAL A 120 -25.96 -28.32 2.11
N GLU A 121 -25.62 -29.42 1.46
CA GLU A 121 -26.28 -29.86 0.23
C GLU A 121 -27.78 -30.08 0.44
N HIS A 122 -28.20 -30.70 1.55
CA HIS A 122 -29.62 -30.83 1.82
C HIS A 122 -30.25 -29.49 2.24
N GLN A 123 -29.63 -28.73 3.15
CA GLN A 123 -30.20 -27.48 3.67
C GLN A 123 -30.50 -26.46 2.55
N TYR A 124 -29.65 -26.45 1.52
CA TYR A 124 -29.78 -25.53 0.38
C TYR A 124 -30.18 -26.21 -0.92
N GLN A 125 -30.74 -27.43 -0.88
CA GLN A 125 -31.26 -28.14 -2.06
C GLN A 125 -30.23 -28.24 -3.21
N HIS A 126 -28.98 -28.55 -2.87
CA HIS A 126 -27.82 -28.65 -3.77
C HIS A 126 -27.49 -27.36 -4.55
N LYS A 127 -28.02 -26.20 -4.14
CA LYS A 127 -27.72 -24.90 -4.78
C LYS A 127 -26.32 -24.36 -4.43
N ILE A 128 -25.70 -24.88 -3.37
CA ILE A 128 -24.33 -24.54 -2.97
C ILE A 128 -23.50 -25.82 -3.12
N PRO A 129 -22.68 -25.94 -4.18
CA PRO A 129 -21.77 -27.07 -4.34
C PRO A 129 -20.73 -27.10 -3.22
N VAL A 130 -20.46 -28.31 -2.71
CA VAL A 130 -19.45 -28.53 -1.67
C VAL A 130 -18.45 -29.59 -2.12
N GLU A 131 -17.17 -29.25 -2.02
CA GLU A 131 -16.06 -30.16 -2.31
C GLU A 131 -15.23 -30.39 -1.06
N VAL A 132 -14.84 -31.63 -0.81
CA VAL A 132 -13.98 -32.01 0.31
C VAL A 132 -12.58 -32.26 -0.22
N ILE A 133 -11.60 -31.58 0.36
CA ILE A 133 -10.18 -31.76 0.07
C ILE A 133 -9.52 -32.44 1.26
N HIS A 134 -8.88 -33.57 0.99
CA HIS A 134 -8.25 -34.38 2.02
C HIS A 134 -6.77 -34.02 2.22
N LEU A 135 -6.36 -33.92 3.48
CA LEU A 135 -4.98 -33.65 3.89
C LEU A 135 -4.37 -34.86 4.62
N GLY A 136 -3.23 -35.35 4.12
CA GLY A 136 -2.35 -36.30 4.83
C GLY A 136 -2.37 -37.75 4.35
N ILE A 137 -3.17 -38.10 3.35
CA ILE A 137 -3.17 -39.45 2.76
C ILE A 137 -1.92 -39.74 1.93
N ASP A 138 -1.34 -38.69 1.37
CA ASP A 138 -0.07 -38.69 0.64
C ASP A 138 1.17 -38.67 1.56
N GLY A 139 0.97 -38.78 2.88
CA GLY A 139 2.03 -38.69 3.87
C GLY A 139 2.37 -37.26 4.32
N THR A 140 1.69 -36.26 3.77
CA THR A 140 1.87 -34.86 4.19
C THR A 140 1.45 -34.65 5.65
N ASN A 141 2.34 -34.11 6.49
CA ASN A 141 2.07 -33.93 7.92
C ASN A 141 1.36 -32.57 8.19
N PRO A 142 0.10 -32.55 8.67
CA PRO A 142 -0.66 -31.33 8.98
C PRO A 142 -0.02 -30.41 10.02
N ALA A 143 0.82 -30.96 10.90
CA ALA A 143 1.53 -30.23 11.94
C ALA A 143 2.90 -29.71 11.49
N HIS A 144 3.37 -30.09 10.29
CA HIS A 144 4.66 -29.63 9.76
C HIS A 144 4.48 -28.37 8.92
N PHE A 145 4.90 -27.22 9.45
CA PHE A 145 4.64 -25.90 8.86
C PHE A 145 5.14 -25.74 7.41
N GLU A 146 6.39 -26.13 7.10
CA GLU A 146 6.93 -26.01 5.72
C GLU A 146 6.20 -26.91 4.71
N GLN A 147 5.84 -28.14 5.09
CA GLN A 147 5.04 -29.02 4.24
C GLN A 147 3.66 -28.41 3.97
N MET A 148 3.06 -27.77 4.97
CA MET A 148 1.78 -27.09 4.82
C MET A 148 1.85 -25.92 3.84
N PHE A 149 2.95 -25.19 3.78
CA PHE A 149 3.12 -24.15 2.77
C PHE A 149 3.19 -24.69 1.35
N ALA A 150 3.93 -25.78 1.14
CA ALA A 150 4.02 -26.43 -0.18
C ALA A 150 2.65 -26.99 -0.58
N TRP A 151 1.99 -27.68 0.35
CA TRP A 151 0.67 -28.26 0.16
C TRP A 151 -0.37 -27.19 -0.18
N TRP A 152 -0.51 -26.14 0.63
CA TRP A 152 -1.48 -25.07 0.37
C TRP A 152 -1.22 -24.34 -0.94
N ARG A 153 0.04 -24.09 -1.31
CA ARG A 153 0.37 -23.49 -2.61
C ARG A 153 -0.11 -24.36 -3.78
N ASN A 154 -0.02 -25.68 -3.65
CA ASN A 154 -0.56 -26.62 -4.63
C ASN A 154 -2.10 -26.59 -4.64
N ILE A 155 -2.74 -26.65 -3.47
CA ILE A 155 -4.20 -26.63 -3.34
C ILE A 155 -4.82 -25.35 -3.91
N TRP A 156 -4.29 -24.18 -3.55
CA TRP A 156 -4.76 -22.90 -4.07
C TRP A 156 -4.65 -22.79 -5.59
N ARG A 157 -3.62 -23.42 -6.18
CA ARG A 157 -3.35 -23.33 -7.62
C ARG A 157 -4.16 -24.33 -8.42
N ASN A 158 -4.30 -25.55 -7.91
CA ASN A 158 -4.65 -26.71 -8.74
C ASN A 158 -5.97 -27.37 -8.34
N GLN A 159 -6.51 -27.11 -7.13
CA GLN A 159 -7.74 -27.77 -6.67
C GLN A 159 -8.86 -26.76 -6.35
N ILE A 160 -8.51 -25.58 -5.83
CA ILE A 160 -9.51 -24.55 -5.53
C ILE A 160 -9.69 -23.66 -6.76
N GLU A 161 -10.79 -23.87 -7.47
CA GLU A 161 -11.16 -23.07 -8.64
C GLU A 161 -11.70 -21.69 -8.23
N ILE A 162 -11.01 -20.62 -8.66
CA ILE A 162 -11.35 -19.24 -8.36
C ILE A 162 -11.38 -18.44 -9.66
N LYS A 163 -12.53 -17.84 -9.98
CA LYS A 163 -12.69 -16.99 -11.17
C LYS A 163 -11.92 -15.66 -11.01
N ILE A 164 -11.60 -15.03 -12.14
CA ILE A 164 -10.99 -13.69 -12.14
C ILE A 164 -11.89 -12.73 -11.34
N ASN A 165 -11.29 -11.95 -10.44
CA ASN A 165 -11.96 -11.01 -9.53
C ASN A 165 -12.96 -11.63 -8.54
N GLN A 166 -13.02 -12.95 -8.40
CA GLN A 166 -13.85 -13.60 -7.40
C GLN A 166 -13.25 -13.41 -6.00
N LEU A 167 -14.12 -13.08 -5.04
CA LEU A 167 -13.78 -13.00 -3.63
C LEU A 167 -13.63 -14.40 -3.03
N ILE A 168 -12.70 -14.54 -2.09
CA ILE A 168 -12.41 -15.77 -1.39
C ILE A 168 -12.62 -15.51 0.09
N TRP A 169 -13.53 -16.24 0.69
CA TRP A 169 -13.78 -16.22 2.12
C TRP A 169 -13.12 -17.42 2.77
N VAL A 170 -12.40 -17.18 3.87
CA VAL A 170 -11.60 -18.22 4.52
C VAL A 170 -11.91 -18.29 6.00
N CYS A 171 -12.16 -19.51 6.47
CA CYS A 171 -12.45 -19.85 7.86
C CYS A 171 -11.41 -20.85 8.35
N LEU A 172 -10.47 -20.40 9.17
CA LEU A 172 -9.29 -21.19 9.57
C LEU A 172 -9.34 -21.67 11.02
N LYS A 173 -10.54 -21.67 11.62
CA LYS A 173 -10.71 -21.95 13.05
C LYS A 173 -10.62 -23.44 13.39
N GLY A 174 -11.07 -24.30 12.48
CA GLY A 174 -10.99 -25.74 12.62
C GLY A 174 -9.63 -26.28 12.17
N GLY A 175 -9.23 -27.44 12.69
CA GLY A 175 -8.05 -28.18 12.24
C GLY A 175 -6.76 -27.84 12.99
N VAL A 176 -5.63 -28.15 12.37
CA VAL A 176 -4.29 -28.02 12.97
C VAL A 176 -3.75 -26.62 12.74
N GLY A 177 -3.28 -25.96 13.80
CA GLY A 177 -2.86 -24.55 13.77
C GLY A 177 -1.82 -24.24 12.67
N GLN A 178 -0.84 -25.12 12.46
CA GLN A 178 0.17 -24.96 11.41
C GLN A 178 -0.44 -24.98 10.01
N THR A 179 -1.44 -25.84 9.77
CA THR A 179 -2.18 -25.88 8.49
C THR A 179 -2.96 -24.57 8.29
N SER A 180 -3.63 -24.08 9.33
CA SER A 180 -4.38 -22.82 9.29
C SER A 180 -3.49 -21.62 8.99
N GLU A 181 -2.37 -21.46 9.70
CA GLU A 181 -1.45 -20.35 9.48
C GLU A 181 -0.82 -20.40 8.07
N ALA A 182 -0.42 -21.58 7.59
CA ALA A 182 0.10 -21.73 6.24
C ALA A 182 -0.94 -21.37 5.17
N ALA A 183 -2.22 -21.74 5.36
CA ALA A 183 -3.33 -21.35 4.49
C ALA A 183 -3.44 -19.82 4.40
N ARG A 184 -3.39 -19.15 5.55
CA ARG A 184 -3.51 -17.70 5.65
C ARG A 184 -2.41 -17.00 4.87
N ILE A 185 -1.15 -17.34 5.15
CA ILE A 185 0.01 -16.67 4.55
C ILE A 185 0.10 -16.97 3.05
N SER A 186 -0.07 -18.23 2.63
CA SER A 186 -0.02 -18.61 1.22
C SER A 186 -1.18 -18.00 0.41
N GLY A 187 -2.38 -17.94 1.00
CA GLY A 187 -3.55 -17.31 0.41
C GLY A 187 -3.37 -15.80 0.22
N LEU A 188 -2.91 -15.09 1.26
CA LEU A 188 -2.56 -13.66 1.17
C LEU A 188 -1.54 -13.40 0.07
N SER A 189 -0.50 -14.23 -0.02
CA SER A 189 0.53 -14.09 -1.04
C SER A 189 0.01 -14.30 -2.46
N MET A 190 -1.02 -15.13 -2.65
CA MET A 190 -1.54 -15.48 -3.98
C MET A 190 -2.69 -14.57 -4.42
N PHE A 191 -3.53 -14.14 -3.49
CA PHE A 191 -4.79 -13.48 -3.80
C PHE A 191 -4.89 -12.03 -3.31
N GLY A 192 -3.97 -11.58 -2.46
CA GLY A 192 -3.92 -10.21 -1.95
C GLY A 192 -5.25 -9.80 -1.31
N GLU A 193 -5.83 -8.71 -1.80
CA GLU A 193 -7.10 -8.16 -1.28
C GLU A 193 -8.34 -9.01 -1.59
N ARG A 194 -8.24 -10.00 -2.50
CA ARG A 194 -9.39 -10.85 -2.84
C ARG A 194 -9.67 -11.92 -1.79
N ILE A 195 -8.72 -12.22 -0.92
CA ILE A 195 -8.90 -13.17 0.17
C ILE A 195 -9.27 -12.45 1.46
N GLN A 196 -10.30 -12.96 2.13
CA GLN A 196 -10.91 -12.35 3.29
C GLN A 196 -11.15 -13.40 4.37
N TYR A 197 -10.90 -13.03 5.62
CA TYR A 197 -10.89 -13.95 6.75
C TYR A 197 -12.07 -13.68 7.68
N PHE A 198 -12.64 -14.76 8.21
CA PHE A 198 -13.64 -14.72 9.27
C PHE A 198 -13.09 -15.39 10.53
N GLU A 199 -13.33 -14.76 11.68
CA GLU A 199 -12.94 -15.27 13.00
C GLU A 199 -14.18 -15.61 13.83
N PHE A 200 -14.12 -16.69 14.60
CA PHE A 200 -15.25 -17.21 15.38
C PHE A 200 -14.98 -17.13 16.88
N LYS A 201 -15.99 -16.75 17.66
CA LYS A 201 -15.89 -16.62 19.12
C LYS A 201 -15.76 -17.99 19.79
N SER A 202 -14.75 -18.17 20.65
CA SER A 202 -14.37 -19.47 21.23
C SER A 202 -15.20 -19.94 22.44
N ASN A 203 -16.10 -19.11 22.99
CA ASN A 203 -16.77 -19.36 24.27
C ASN A 203 -18.31 -19.41 24.17
N ASN A 204 -18.87 -20.06 23.15
CA ASN A 204 -20.33 -20.14 22.98
C ASN A 204 -20.95 -21.47 23.47
N THR A 205 -20.30 -22.20 24.37
CA THR A 205 -20.69 -23.58 24.76
C THR A 205 -22.15 -23.72 25.21
N VAL A 206 -22.68 -22.75 25.97
CA VAL A 206 -24.10 -22.78 26.39
C VAL A 206 -25.04 -22.65 25.20
N ALA A 207 -24.78 -21.70 24.29
CA ALA A 207 -25.63 -21.53 23.11
C ALA A 207 -25.45 -22.68 22.12
N ASN A 208 -24.23 -23.21 21.98
CA ASN A 208 -23.93 -24.38 21.17
C ASN A 208 -24.73 -25.59 21.67
N ARG A 209 -24.81 -25.83 22.98
CA ARG A 209 -25.66 -26.87 23.57
C ARG A 209 -27.16 -26.67 23.31
N ALA A 210 -27.59 -25.44 23.08
CA ALA A 210 -28.94 -25.10 22.62
C ALA A 210 -29.11 -25.18 21.09
N GLY A 211 -28.11 -25.67 20.35
CA GLY A 211 -28.14 -25.78 18.89
C GLY A 211 -27.86 -24.48 18.13
N ILE A 212 -27.39 -23.43 18.83
CA ILE A 212 -27.06 -22.14 18.24
C ILE A 212 -25.58 -22.14 17.82
N SER A 213 -25.32 -21.89 16.54
CA SER A 213 -23.97 -21.83 15.99
C SER A 213 -23.18 -20.62 16.55
N SER A 214 -21.86 -20.70 16.51
CA SER A 214 -20.97 -19.65 17.02
C SER A 214 -21.06 -18.36 16.22
N GLU A 215 -21.02 -17.24 16.94
CA GLU A 215 -20.91 -15.91 16.37
C GLU A 215 -19.54 -15.69 15.70
N TYR A 216 -19.51 -14.86 14.66
CA TYR A 216 -18.31 -14.55 13.89
C TYR A 216 -18.12 -13.04 13.71
N THR A 217 -16.90 -12.64 13.37
CA THR A 217 -16.51 -11.28 12.95
C THR A 217 -15.76 -11.33 11.63
N GLY A 218 -15.75 -10.21 10.89
CA GLY A 218 -15.15 -10.09 9.56
C GLY A 218 -16.17 -9.63 8.49
N PRO A 219 -15.80 -9.65 7.19
CA PRO A 219 -14.52 -10.12 6.64
C PRO A 219 -13.34 -9.18 6.96
N PHE A 220 -12.16 -9.76 7.18
CA PHE A 220 -10.89 -9.03 7.34
C PHE A 220 -9.96 -9.26 6.14
N LEU A 221 -9.22 -8.24 5.69
CA LEU A 221 -8.31 -8.35 4.54
C LEU A 221 -6.97 -9.05 4.85
N GLY A 222 -6.73 -9.44 6.11
CA GLY A 222 -5.44 -10.01 6.55
C GLY A 222 -4.23 -9.06 6.37
N THR A 223 -4.50 -7.78 6.14
CA THR A 223 -3.52 -6.69 5.93
C THR A 223 -2.48 -6.56 7.05
N ASN A 224 -2.85 -6.92 8.28
CA ASN A 224 -1.95 -6.92 9.43
C ASN A 224 -0.80 -7.92 9.28
N TYR A 225 -1.04 -9.10 8.66
CA TYR A 225 -0.02 -10.14 8.49
C TYR A 225 1.09 -9.72 7.53
N LEU A 226 0.76 -8.85 6.56
CA LEU A 226 1.72 -8.36 5.57
C LEU A 226 2.22 -6.96 5.89
N TRP A 227 1.72 -6.30 6.94
CA TRP A 227 1.98 -4.89 7.17
C TRP A 227 3.47 -4.57 7.23
N ASP A 228 4.27 -5.32 7.99
CA ASP A 228 5.69 -5.03 8.10
C ASP A 228 6.41 -5.08 6.76
N ARG A 229 6.05 -6.03 5.90
CA ARG A 229 6.59 -6.12 4.53
C ARG A 229 6.09 -4.97 3.66
N THR A 230 4.80 -4.67 3.70
CA THR A 230 4.20 -3.55 2.95
C THR A 230 4.82 -2.22 3.36
N ARG A 231 5.02 -2.00 4.66
CA ARG A 231 5.67 -0.83 5.23
C ARG A 231 7.10 -0.68 4.72
N GLN A 232 7.91 -1.74 4.80
CA GLN A 232 9.27 -1.72 4.26
C GLN A 232 9.28 -1.41 2.75
N GLN A 233 8.35 -1.99 1.99
CA GLN A 233 8.24 -1.70 0.55
C GLN A 233 7.82 -0.24 0.30
N ALA A 234 6.87 0.30 1.06
CA ALA A 234 6.45 1.70 0.95
C ALA A 234 7.61 2.66 1.28
N LEU A 235 8.38 2.37 2.34
CA LEU A 235 9.54 3.18 2.71
C LEU A 235 10.63 3.12 1.62
N ASN A 236 10.92 1.94 1.06
CA ASN A 236 11.86 1.80 -0.05
C ASN A 236 11.42 2.55 -1.32
N LEU A 237 10.11 2.60 -1.59
CA LEU A 237 9.56 3.39 -2.69
C LEU A 237 9.69 4.90 -2.42
N LEU A 238 9.50 5.33 -1.16
CA LEU A 238 9.70 6.72 -0.76
C LEU A 238 11.15 7.17 -0.85
N GLU A 239 12.13 6.32 -0.53
CA GLU A 239 13.56 6.63 -0.74
C GLU A 239 13.85 6.95 -2.22
N ARG A 240 13.03 6.44 -3.14
CA ARG A 240 13.12 6.73 -4.58
C ARG A 240 12.11 7.79 -5.03
N TYR A 241 11.44 8.46 -4.10
CA TYR A 241 10.39 9.46 -4.32
C TYR A 241 9.23 8.94 -5.22
N ASP A 242 8.91 7.65 -5.19
CA ASP A 242 7.81 7.06 -5.98
C ASP A 242 6.46 7.14 -5.23
N TYR A 243 5.93 8.36 -5.13
CA TYR A 243 4.66 8.63 -4.44
C TYR A 243 3.46 7.94 -5.09
N ALA A 244 3.49 7.70 -6.40
CA ALA A 244 2.41 7.05 -7.12
C ALA A 244 2.30 5.57 -6.70
N ALA A 245 3.43 4.86 -6.66
CA ALA A 245 3.47 3.48 -6.21
C ALA A 245 3.11 3.35 -4.72
N VAL A 246 3.56 4.28 -3.88
CA VAL A 246 3.24 4.29 -2.44
C VAL A 246 1.74 4.50 -2.21
N LEU A 247 1.12 5.45 -2.92
CA LEU A 247 -0.33 5.69 -2.86
C LEU A 247 -1.12 4.43 -3.20
N LYS A 248 -0.73 3.75 -4.28
CA LYS A 248 -1.38 2.50 -4.72
C LYS A 248 -1.18 1.38 -3.71
N LEU A 249 0.04 1.20 -3.21
CA LEU A 249 0.40 0.15 -2.26
C LEU A 249 -0.35 0.29 -0.91
N LEU A 250 -0.51 1.52 -0.43
CA LEU A 250 -1.13 1.80 0.87
C LEU A 250 -2.65 2.03 0.80
N GLN A 251 -3.24 2.06 -0.40
CA GLN A 251 -4.67 2.29 -0.60
C GLN A 251 -5.57 1.38 0.27
N PRO A 252 -5.33 0.06 0.40
CA PRO A 252 -6.19 -0.81 1.22
C PRO A 252 -6.14 -0.44 2.71
N TYR A 253 -4.98 -0.02 3.20
CA TYR A 253 -4.77 0.39 4.59
C TYR A 253 -5.47 1.71 4.89
N HIS A 254 -5.43 2.67 3.95
CA HIS A 254 -6.16 3.93 4.06
C HIS A 254 -7.68 3.73 4.09
N GLN A 255 -8.18 2.76 3.32
CA GLN A 255 -9.60 2.44 3.27
C GLN A 255 -10.08 1.71 4.53
N GLN A 256 -9.25 0.86 5.11
CA GLN A 256 -9.58 0.11 6.31
C GLN A 256 -9.51 0.96 7.59
N ASP A 257 -8.57 1.91 7.67
CA ASP A 257 -8.35 2.74 8.86
C ASP A 257 -8.12 4.21 8.48
N THR A 258 -9.17 4.87 8.00
CA THR A 258 -9.10 6.27 7.60
C THR A 258 -8.67 7.20 8.76
N SER A 259 -9.01 6.86 10.00
CA SER A 259 -8.60 7.62 11.20
C SER A 259 -7.10 7.53 11.49
N GLY A 260 -6.51 6.34 11.41
CA GLY A 260 -5.11 6.10 11.76
C GLY A 260 -4.11 6.73 10.79
N TRP A 261 -4.54 7.00 9.56
CA TRP A 261 -3.69 7.59 8.52
C TRP A 261 -3.77 9.12 8.41
N SER A 262 -4.79 9.76 8.99
CA SER A 262 -4.93 11.22 9.09
C SER A 262 -4.61 11.94 7.75
N ALA A 263 -3.66 12.89 7.76
CA ALA A 263 -3.28 13.69 6.59
C ALA A 263 -2.39 12.95 5.57
N THR A 264 -1.87 11.77 5.88
CA THR A 264 -0.85 11.07 5.08
C THR A 264 -1.25 10.85 3.61
N PRO A 265 -2.49 10.41 3.28
CA PRO A 265 -2.90 10.25 1.89
C PRO A 265 -2.88 11.57 1.11
N LYS A 266 -3.19 12.70 1.76
CA LYS A 266 -3.15 14.04 1.15
C LYS A 266 -1.70 14.48 0.92
N LEU A 267 -0.80 14.21 1.88
CA LEU A 267 0.63 14.54 1.75
C LEU A 267 1.35 13.67 0.70
N LEU A 268 0.96 12.40 0.55
CA LEU A 268 1.45 11.55 -0.53
C LEU A 268 1.03 12.10 -1.91
N LYS A 269 -0.20 12.60 -2.05
CA LYS A 269 -0.64 13.32 -3.26
C LYS A 269 0.15 14.62 -3.47
N ALA A 270 0.50 15.33 -2.39
CA ALA A 270 1.32 16.52 -2.46
C ALA A 270 2.72 16.19 -3.02
N GLY A 271 3.33 15.07 -2.59
CA GLY A 271 4.59 14.61 -3.16
C GLY A 271 4.51 14.18 -4.62
N LEU A 272 3.38 13.58 -5.03
CA LEU A 272 3.14 13.26 -6.44
C LEU A 272 3.10 14.52 -7.31
N THR A 273 2.36 15.55 -6.89
CA THR A 273 2.22 16.82 -7.63
C THR A 273 3.52 17.63 -7.62
N TRP A 274 4.27 17.61 -6.51
CA TRP A 274 5.61 18.19 -6.44
C TRP A 274 6.56 17.53 -7.45
N ASN A 275 6.56 16.20 -7.55
CA ASN A 275 7.35 15.45 -8.54
C ASN A 275 6.99 15.81 -9.99
N GLN A 276 5.80 16.35 -10.25
CA GLN A 276 5.34 16.77 -11.57
C GLN A 276 5.67 18.23 -11.88
N GLY A 277 6.27 18.96 -10.94
CA GLY A 277 6.49 20.41 -11.05
C GLY A 277 5.22 21.24 -10.83
N GLU A 278 4.11 20.63 -10.40
CA GLU A 278 2.86 21.32 -10.08
C GLU A 278 2.92 21.95 -8.67
N PHE A 279 3.87 22.85 -8.45
CA PHE A 279 4.19 23.33 -7.11
C PHE A 279 3.02 24.01 -6.40
N GLU A 280 2.16 24.76 -7.11
CA GLU A 280 0.96 25.35 -6.49
C GLU A 280 -0.02 24.29 -5.98
N THR A 281 -0.24 23.23 -6.76
CA THR A 281 -1.06 22.09 -6.36
C THR A 281 -0.45 21.39 -5.14
N PHE A 282 0.86 21.20 -5.14
CA PHE A 282 1.62 20.69 -3.99
C PHE A 282 1.38 21.54 -2.74
N LEU A 283 1.56 22.87 -2.82
CA LEU A 283 1.41 23.76 -1.68
C LEU A 283 -0.01 23.72 -1.11
N ASN A 284 -1.03 23.73 -1.98
CA ASN A 284 -2.43 23.63 -1.59
C ASN A 284 -2.75 22.32 -0.85
N GLN A 285 -2.13 21.22 -1.24
CA GLN A 285 -2.30 19.92 -0.60
C GLN A 285 -1.50 19.80 0.71
N ALA A 286 -0.32 20.43 0.79
CA ALA A 286 0.59 20.35 1.92
C ALA A 286 0.35 21.40 3.01
N LYS A 287 -0.39 22.50 2.73
CA LYS A 287 -0.49 23.69 3.60
C LYS A 287 -0.81 23.41 5.07
N ASP A 288 -1.65 22.42 5.35
CA ASP A 288 -2.09 22.09 6.72
C ASP A 288 -0.96 21.41 7.54
N ALA A 289 0.09 20.92 6.88
CA ALA A 289 1.26 20.29 7.49
C ALA A 289 2.48 21.22 7.57
N LEU A 290 2.40 22.43 7.00
CA LEU A 290 3.48 23.40 6.99
C LEU A 290 3.44 24.31 8.22
N SER A 291 4.60 24.76 8.68
CA SER A 291 4.71 25.79 9.71
C SER A 291 4.28 27.15 9.16
N ARG A 292 4.02 28.11 10.07
CA ARG A 292 3.70 29.48 9.67
C ARG A 292 4.80 30.14 8.83
N GLU A 293 6.07 29.90 9.17
CA GLU A 293 7.23 30.40 8.41
C GLU A 293 7.28 29.79 7.00
N GLN A 294 7.00 28.49 6.90
CA GLN A 294 6.93 27.79 5.62
C GLN A 294 5.78 28.28 4.74
N LEU A 295 4.64 28.62 5.33
CA LEU A 295 3.53 29.24 4.61
C LEU A 295 3.88 30.65 4.11
N TYR A 296 4.60 31.45 4.91
CA TYR A 296 5.09 32.75 4.45
C TYR A 296 6.09 32.61 3.29
N GLN A 297 6.99 31.62 3.37
CA GLN A 297 7.87 31.29 2.26
C GLN A 297 7.09 30.88 1.02
N GLY A 298 6.09 30.00 1.14
CA GLY A 298 5.21 29.57 0.04
C GLY A 298 4.34 30.68 -0.56
N ALA A 299 4.32 31.86 0.03
CA ALA A 299 3.66 33.05 -0.52
C ALA A 299 4.64 34.01 -1.22
N SER A 300 5.94 33.75 -1.20
CA SER A 300 6.95 34.58 -1.87
C SER A 300 6.94 34.38 -3.39
N PHE A 301 7.50 35.31 -4.16
CA PHE A 301 7.62 35.11 -5.62
C PHE A 301 8.69 34.08 -6.00
N TRP A 302 9.57 33.68 -5.06
CA TRP A 302 10.79 32.93 -5.39
C TRP A 302 10.77 31.46 -4.96
N TRP A 303 9.86 31.04 -4.08
CA TRP A 303 9.94 29.71 -3.45
C TRP A 303 9.91 28.57 -4.47
N GLN A 304 9.13 28.69 -5.55
CA GLN A 304 9.01 27.67 -6.60
C GLN A 304 10.36 27.40 -7.28
N ALA A 305 11.23 28.41 -7.40
CA ALA A 305 12.56 28.21 -7.96
C ALA A 305 13.45 27.33 -7.06
N TYR A 306 13.32 27.45 -5.74
CA TYR A 306 14.04 26.58 -4.82
C TYR A 306 13.47 25.16 -4.82
N GLU A 307 12.15 25.00 -5.00
CA GLU A 307 11.55 23.67 -5.21
C GLU A 307 12.03 23.02 -6.50
N GLU A 308 12.08 23.77 -7.62
CA GLU A 308 12.58 23.29 -8.91
C GLU A 308 14.06 22.87 -8.82
N ALA A 309 14.88 23.65 -8.12
CA ALA A 309 16.28 23.30 -7.90
C ALA A 309 16.44 22.08 -6.98
N TYR A 310 15.60 21.95 -5.95
CA TYR A 310 15.59 20.74 -5.12
C TYR A 310 15.11 19.52 -5.90
N LEU A 311 14.12 19.65 -6.78
CA LEU A 311 13.69 18.60 -7.71
C LEU A 311 14.83 18.17 -8.64
N ALA A 312 15.66 19.09 -9.12
CA ALA A 312 16.84 18.76 -9.90
C ALA A 312 17.81 17.82 -9.15
N ILE A 313 18.00 18.05 -7.85
CA ILE A 313 18.80 17.18 -6.98
C ILE A 313 18.18 15.78 -6.92
N ILE A 314 16.87 15.71 -6.68
CA ILE A 314 16.16 14.43 -6.60
C ILE A 314 16.25 13.66 -7.91
N ARG A 315 16.17 14.35 -9.07
CA ARG A 315 16.39 13.72 -10.37
C ARG A 315 17.80 13.17 -10.53
N LEU A 316 18.80 13.88 -10.04
CA LEU A 316 20.17 13.37 -10.06
C LEU A 316 20.31 12.11 -9.20
N GLU A 317 19.74 12.10 -7.98
CA GLU A 317 19.72 10.93 -7.09
C GLU A 317 19.03 9.72 -7.71
N GLN A 318 18.01 9.95 -8.53
CA GLN A 318 17.30 8.92 -9.28
C GLN A 318 18.06 8.45 -10.54
N ASN A 319 19.25 8.99 -10.81
CA ASN A 319 20.03 8.80 -12.05
C ASN A 319 19.35 9.35 -13.32
N ASN A 320 18.42 10.30 -13.17
CA ASN A 320 17.76 11.02 -14.27
C ASN A 320 18.54 12.31 -14.60
N THR A 321 19.75 12.16 -15.12
CA THR A 321 20.71 13.25 -15.36
C THR A 321 20.21 14.33 -16.33
N THR A 322 19.49 13.94 -17.38
CA THR A 322 18.88 14.86 -18.33
C THR A 322 17.85 15.76 -17.65
N GLU A 323 16.97 15.19 -16.83
CA GLU A 323 15.99 15.97 -16.06
C GLU A 323 16.68 16.83 -15.00
N ALA A 324 17.70 16.32 -14.31
CA ALA A 324 18.49 17.10 -13.37
C ALA A 324 19.09 18.36 -14.03
N MET A 325 19.62 18.24 -15.25
CA MET A 325 20.12 19.38 -16.02
C MET A 325 19.00 20.38 -16.36
N PHE A 326 17.84 19.90 -16.81
CA PHE A 326 16.72 20.80 -17.16
C PHE A 326 16.15 21.51 -15.95
N HIS A 327 15.87 20.80 -14.85
CA HIS A 327 15.31 21.38 -13.64
C HIS A 327 16.31 22.36 -12.98
N SER A 328 17.60 22.02 -12.91
CA SER A 328 18.60 22.94 -12.33
C SER A 328 18.71 24.25 -13.11
N PHE A 329 18.69 24.17 -14.45
CA PHE A 329 18.71 25.36 -15.29
C PHE A 329 17.40 26.15 -15.19
N ARG A 330 16.26 25.46 -15.24
CA ARG A 330 14.93 26.08 -15.16
C ARG A 330 14.71 26.78 -13.83
N ALA A 331 15.26 26.26 -12.73
CA ALA A 331 15.17 26.91 -11.44
C ALA A 331 15.71 28.35 -11.47
N VAL A 332 16.90 28.56 -12.06
CA VAL A 332 17.51 29.89 -12.16
C VAL A 332 16.81 30.73 -13.23
N GLU A 333 16.56 30.18 -14.43
CA GLU A 333 15.88 30.92 -15.51
C GLU A 333 14.47 31.36 -15.09
N GLY A 334 13.68 30.45 -14.54
CA GLY A 334 12.34 30.69 -14.03
C GLY A 334 12.34 31.72 -12.91
N LEU A 335 13.29 31.64 -11.97
CA LEU A 335 13.44 32.65 -10.93
C LEU A 335 13.63 34.05 -11.51
N LEU A 336 14.50 34.21 -12.52
CA LEU A 336 14.77 35.52 -13.10
C LEU A 336 13.54 36.11 -13.79
N TYR A 337 12.71 35.26 -14.40
CA TYR A 337 11.42 35.68 -14.94
C TYR A 337 10.45 36.16 -13.85
N MET A 338 10.31 35.37 -12.77
CA MET A 338 9.47 35.75 -11.63
C MET A 338 9.97 37.02 -10.94
N TRP A 339 11.28 37.14 -10.78
CA TRP A 339 11.95 38.33 -10.23
C TRP A 339 11.68 39.57 -11.08
N ALA A 340 11.82 39.49 -12.40
CA ALA A 340 11.58 40.64 -13.28
C ALA A 340 10.12 41.12 -13.19
N LYS A 341 9.17 40.19 -13.14
CA LYS A 341 7.74 40.48 -12.98
C LYS A 341 7.42 41.14 -11.64
N GLU A 342 8.00 40.64 -10.56
CA GLU A 342 7.77 41.17 -9.21
C GLU A 342 8.39 42.57 -9.04
N ILE A 343 9.68 42.71 -9.38
CA ILE A 343 10.44 43.93 -9.14
C ILE A 343 10.06 45.05 -10.10
N PHE A 344 9.63 44.71 -11.33
CA PHE A 344 9.28 45.67 -12.37
C PHE A 344 7.84 45.53 -12.83
N SER A 345 6.90 45.29 -11.92
CA SER A 345 5.47 45.09 -12.23
C SER A 345 4.81 46.19 -13.07
N GLN A 346 5.35 47.42 -13.05
CA GLN A 346 4.88 48.53 -13.89
C GLN A 346 5.50 48.59 -15.29
N ALA A 347 6.65 47.94 -15.48
CA ALA A 347 7.39 47.95 -16.73
C ALA A 347 7.44 46.57 -17.42
N VAL A 348 7.03 45.50 -16.74
CA VAL A 348 6.99 44.14 -17.26
C VAL A 348 5.55 43.67 -17.35
N THR A 349 5.16 43.21 -18.54
CA THR A 349 3.90 42.49 -18.76
C THR A 349 4.19 41.03 -19.11
N ASP A 350 3.27 40.14 -18.76
CA ASP A 350 3.47 38.69 -18.87
C ASP A 350 2.35 38.06 -19.70
N PRO A 351 2.40 38.21 -21.03
CA PRO A 351 1.37 37.66 -21.91
C PRO A 351 1.42 36.13 -21.94
N PRO A 352 0.25 35.45 -21.99
CA PRO A 352 0.20 33.99 -22.02
C PRO A 352 0.92 33.43 -23.25
N ASN A 353 1.69 32.36 -23.06
CA ASN A 353 2.44 31.63 -24.09
C ASN A 353 3.54 32.45 -24.81
N LYS A 354 4.04 33.51 -24.19
CA LYS A 354 5.11 34.35 -24.73
C LYS A 354 6.14 34.67 -23.65
N PHE A 355 7.30 35.18 -24.07
CA PHE A 355 8.24 35.77 -23.12
C PHE A 355 7.63 37.03 -22.48
N PRO A 356 7.97 37.34 -21.21
CA PRO A 356 7.60 38.61 -20.61
C PRO A 356 8.09 39.79 -21.45
N ILE A 357 7.31 40.86 -21.53
CA ILE A 357 7.62 42.04 -22.33
C ILE A 357 8.06 43.16 -21.39
N LEU A 358 9.24 43.73 -21.64
CA LEU A 358 9.76 44.89 -20.94
C LEU A 358 9.46 46.17 -21.72
N SER A 359 8.90 47.17 -21.04
CA SER A 359 8.61 48.49 -21.58
C SER A 359 9.82 49.42 -21.50
N LYS A 360 9.95 50.30 -22.49
CA LYS A 360 10.98 51.34 -22.60
C LYS A 360 10.98 52.32 -21.43
N SER A 361 9.87 52.39 -20.67
CA SER A 361 9.78 53.18 -19.43
C SER A 361 10.90 52.87 -18.44
N ILE A 362 11.42 51.63 -18.43
CA ILE A 362 12.51 51.17 -17.56
C ILE A 362 13.80 51.99 -17.70
N ILE A 363 14.05 52.58 -18.88
CA ILE A 363 15.28 53.34 -19.18
C ILE A 363 15.41 54.57 -18.30
N HIS A 364 14.30 55.18 -17.86
CA HIS A 364 14.33 56.32 -16.95
C HIS A 364 15.04 55.99 -15.64
N LYS A 365 14.89 54.75 -15.17
CA LYS A 365 15.55 54.25 -13.96
C LYS A 365 16.89 53.57 -14.27
N TYR A 366 17.02 52.92 -15.42
CA TYR A 366 18.23 52.22 -15.84
C TYR A 366 18.66 52.62 -17.25
N PRO A 367 19.33 53.79 -17.41
CA PRO A 367 19.68 54.33 -18.73
C PRO A 367 20.57 53.41 -19.58
N ILE A 368 21.34 52.52 -18.95
CA ILE A 368 22.20 51.55 -19.62
C ILE A 368 21.44 50.60 -20.56
N LEU A 369 20.14 50.39 -20.31
CA LEU A 369 19.29 49.53 -21.15
C LEU A 369 18.81 50.20 -22.43
N LYS A 370 19.15 51.47 -22.67
CA LYS A 370 18.68 52.23 -23.86
C LYS A 370 18.99 51.55 -25.19
N GLN A 371 20.11 50.83 -25.26
CA GLN A 371 20.54 50.11 -26.46
C GLN A 371 19.63 48.92 -26.80
N GLU A 372 18.88 48.38 -25.84
CA GLU A 372 17.96 47.27 -26.08
C GLU A 372 16.64 47.74 -26.76
N PHE A 373 16.36 49.05 -26.74
CA PHE A 373 15.11 49.67 -27.22
C PHE A 373 15.32 50.60 -28.44
N THR A 374 16.25 50.26 -29.32
CA THR A 374 16.60 51.07 -30.50
C THR A 374 15.42 51.24 -31.46
N GLU A 375 14.65 50.18 -31.69
CA GLU A 375 13.61 50.13 -32.73
C GLU A 375 12.18 49.94 -32.18
N SER A 376 12.02 49.72 -30.87
CA SER A 376 10.72 49.44 -30.25
C SER A 376 10.57 50.12 -28.89
N SER A 377 9.32 50.43 -28.51
CA SER A 377 8.93 50.81 -27.15
C SER A 377 8.82 49.63 -26.20
N GLU A 378 8.83 48.41 -26.72
CA GLU A 378 8.63 47.17 -25.97
C GLU A 378 9.51 46.05 -26.53
N ILE A 379 10.08 45.23 -25.66
CA ILE A 379 10.94 44.13 -26.07
C ILE A 379 10.61 42.86 -25.30
N GLU A 380 10.68 41.71 -25.97
CA GLU A 380 10.60 40.41 -25.30
C GLU A 380 11.86 40.17 -24.46
N LEU A 381 11.69 39.81 -23.20
CA LEU A 381 12.73 39.38 -22.28
C LEU A 381 13.15 37.94 -22.57
N ASN A 382 13.77 37.70 -23.72
CA ASN A 382 14.53 36.47 -23.89
C ASN A 382 15.74 36.43 -22.93
N LEU A 383 16.39 35.28 -22.83
CA LEU A 383 17.45 35.07 -21.85
C LEU A 383 18.65 36.05 -22.00
N TRP A 384 18.97 36.49 -23.22
CA TRP A 384 20.02 37.49 -23.46
C TRP A 384 19.66 38.86 -22.92
N ARG A 385 18.43 39.31 -23.17
CA ARG A 385 17.91 40.58 -22.62
C ARG A 385 17.72 40.49 -21.11
N MET A 386 17.36 39.32 -20.59
CA MET A 386 17.31 39.06 -19.16
C MET A 386 18.69 39.22 -18.52
N ARG A 387 19.76 38.68 -19.13
CA ARG A 387 21.14 38.89 -18.67
C ARG A 387 21.47 40.38 -18.54
N ARG A 388 21.18 41.17 -19.59
CA ARG A 388 21.42 42.62 -19.60
C ARG A 388 20.66 43.36 -18.51
N LEU A 389 19.39 42.98 -18.30
CA LEU A 389 18.56 43.52 -17.23
C LEU A 389 19.18 43.18 -15.86
N VAL A 390 19.54 41.92 -15.61
CA VAL A 390 20.14 41.50 -14.33
C VAL A 390 21.48 42.20 -14.08
N GLU A 391 22.38 42.26 -15.07
CA GLU A 391 23.68 42.95 -14.95
C GLU A 391 23.53 44.45 -14.63
N ALA A 392 22.50 45.10 -15.18
CA ALA A 392 22.22 46.51 -14.93
C ALA A 392 21.71 46.78 -13.51
N ILE A 393 20.98 45.84 -12.91
CA ILE A 393 20.29 46.02 -11.62
C ILE A 393 21.01 45.36 -10.45
N ILE A 394 21.68 44.24 -10.68
CA ILE A 394 22.45 43.50 -9.69
C ILE A 394 23.90 43.43 -10.18
N PRO A 395 24.68 44.53 -10.11
CA PRO A 395 26.02 44.58 -10.70
C PRO A 395 26.99 43.53 -10.16
N LYS A 396 26.73 43.01 -8.95
CA LYS A 396 27.48 41.89 -8.37
C LYS A 396 27.46 40.68 -9.30
N VAL A 397 26.31 40.36 -9.91
CA VAL A 397 26.13 39.20 -10.80
C VAL A 397 27.13 39.20 -11.96
N THR A 398 27.54 40.37 -12.45
CA THR A 398 28.52 40.51 -13.54
C THR A 398 29.89 39.93 -13.19
N TYR A 399 30.27 39.96 -11.90
CA TYR A 399 31.57 39.48 -11.42
C TYR A 399 31.50 38.11 -10.74
N GLU A 400 30.29 37.59 -10.50
CA GLU A 400 30.09 36.29 -9.85
C GLU A 400 30.24 35.15 -10.86
N GLN A 401 31.22 34.28 -10.61
CA GLN A 401 31.49 33.12 -11.46
C GLN A 401 30.26 32.23 -11.66
N ASP A 402 29.45 32.07 -10.61
CA ASP A 402 28.26 31.21 -10.62
C ASP A 402 27.26 31.61 -11.71
N PHE A 403 27.01 32.91 -11.88
CA PHE A 403 26.12 33.42 -12.93
C PHE A 403 26.76 33.41 -14.31
N ASN A 404 28.06 33.70 -14.43
CA ASN A 404 28.76 33.64 -15.71
C ASN A 404 28.65 32.24 -16.33
N VAL A 405 28.82 31.20 -15.51
CA VAL A 405 28.62 29.81 -15.92
C VAL A 405 27.17 29.53 -16.34
N PHE A 406 26.18 30.05 -15.61
CA PHE A 406 24.77 29.88 -15.96
C PHE A 406 24.45 30.45 -17.35
N TRP A 407 24.92 31.67 -17.63
CA TRP A 407 24.67 32.36 -18.90
C TRP A 407 25.33 31.70 -20.10
N ASP A 408 26.49 31.07 -19.88
CA ASP A 408 27.32 30.56 -20.95
C ASP A 408 27.23 29.02 -21.01
N ASN A 409 28.00 28.31 -20.20
CA ASN A 409 28.14 26.85 -20.27
C ASN A 409 26.82 26.10 -20.04
N ALA A 410 26.09 26.44 -18.98
CA ALA A 410 24.88 25.71 -18.60
C ALA A 410 23.77 25.91 -19.65
N ARG A 411 23.66 27.14 -20.19
CA ARG A 411 22.72 27.47 -21.27
C ARG A 411 23.04 26.70 -22.55
N ILE A 412 24.31 26.63 -22.95
CA ILE A 412 24.73 25.89 -24.14
C ILE A 412 24.41 24.40 -23.98
N ALA A 413 24.76 23.81 -22.84
CA ALA A 413 24.47 22.41 -22.54
C ALA A 413 22.95 22.12 -22.57
N ARG A 414 22.15 22.95 -21.90
CA ARG A 414 20.68 22.85 -21.90
C ARG A 414 20.11 22.95 -23.32
N ASN A 415 20.56 23.92 -24.12
CA ASN A 415 20.06 24.11 -25.48
C ASN A 415 20.40 22.93 -26.39
N ASN A 416 21.64 22.41 -26.30
CA ASN A 416 22.03 21.24 -27.04
C ASN A 416 21.16 20.02 -26.67
N LEU A 417 20.96 19.79 -25.36
CA LEU A 417 20.14 18.70 -24.86
C LEU A 417 18.66 18.83 -25.24
N PHE A 418 18.13 20.05 -25.31
CA PHE A 418 16.74 20.30 -25.69
C PHE A 418 16.49 20.05 -27.18
N HIS A 419 17.44 20.42 -28.04
CA HIS A 419 17.30 20.33 -29.49
C HIS A 419 17.81 19.02 -30.09
N ARG A 420 18.49 18.17 -29.31
CA ARG A 420 19.08 16.90 -29.75
C ARG A 420 18.60 15.76 -28.88
N ILE A 421 18.52 14.56 -29.46
CA ILE A 421 18.18 13.33 -28.73
C ILE A 421 19.47 12.78 -28.09
N ASP A 422 20.04 13.55 -27.16
CA ASP A 422 21.27 13.22 -26.44
C ASP A 422 20.98 13.00 -24.95
N GLY A 423 21.94 12.41 -24.24
CA GLY A 423 21.93 12.28 -22.78
C GLY A 423 23.18 12.89 -22.15
N LEU A 424 23.19 13.03 -20.83
CA LEU A 424 24.36 13.46 -20.06
C LEU A 424 24.74 12.41 -19.03
N THR A 425 26.03 12.15 -18.84
CA THR A 425 26.50 11.50 -17.61
C THR A 425 26.44 12.49 -16.45
N GLU A 426 26.43 12.02 -15.21
CA GLU A 426 26.50 12.88 -14.01
C GLU A 426 27.65 13.90 -14.09
N LYS A 427 28.85 13.44 -14.46
CA LYS A 427 30.01 14.32 -14.66
C LYS A 427 29.74 15.44 -15.69
N GLN A 428 29.02 15.16 -16.77
CA GLN A 428 28.70 16.15 -17.79
C GLN A 428 27.66 17.16 -17.30
N VAL A 429 26.73 16.75 -16.44
CA VAL A 429 25.82 17.68 -15.73
C VAL A 429 26.63 18.66 -14.86
N PHE A 430 27.62 18.16 -14.13
CA PHE A 430 28.49 19.02 -13.32
C PHE A 430 29.32 19.98 -14.17
N GLN A 431 29.94 19.48 -15.23
CA GLN A 431 30.74 20.29 -16.15
C GLN A 431 29.92 21.33 -16.91
N ALA A 432 28.65 21.05 -17.21
CA ALA A 432 27.72 22.04 -17.75
C ALA A 432 27.57 23.25 -16.80
N TRP A 433 27.70 23.02 -15.50
CA TRP A 433 27.72 24.04 -14.45
C TRP A 433 29.15 24.44 -14.05
N GLY A 434 30.13 24.26 -14.92
CA GLY A 434 31.50 24.77 -14.75
C GLY A 434 32.53 23.64 -14.70
N GLU A 435 33.65 23.85 -15.38
CA GLU A 435 34.73 22.86 -15.44
C GLU A 435 35.40 22.60 -14.08
N ASP A 436 35.24 23.54 -13.15
CA ASP A 436 35.70 23.45 -11.77
C ASP A 436 34.79 22.59 -10.87
N ILE A 437 33.60 22.21 -11.34
CA ILE A 437 32.68 21.34 -10.60
C ILE A 437 32.94 19.88 -10.94
N ASN A 438 33.37 19.13 -9.93
CA ASN A 438 33.67 17.70 -10.06
C ASN A 438 32.80 16.81 -9.17
N ASN A 439 31.88 17.39 -8.39
CA ASN A 439 31.03 16.65 -7.47
C ASN A 439 29.68 17.33 -7.25
N ARG A 440 28.72 16.53 -6.78
CA ARG A 440 27.34 16.94 -6.50
C ARG A 440 27.24 18.14 -5.56
N LYS A 441 28.00 18.18 -4.46
CA LYS A 441 27.91 19.26 -3.47
C LYS A 441 28.32 20.61 -4.07
N ALA A 442 29.36 20.64 -4.88
CA ALA A 442 29.79 21.85 -5.58
C ALA A 442 28.72 22.30 -6.61
N TRP A 443 28.09 21.35 -7.31
CA TRP A 443 27.00 21.62 -8.24
C TRP A 443 25.78 22.25 -7.55
N GLU A 444 25.31 21.64 -6.45
CA GLU A 444 24.20 22.15 -5.64
C GLU A 444 24.49 23.56 -5.11
N ASN A 445 25.71 23.78 -4.61
CA ASN A 445 26.13 25.08 -4.10
C ASN A 445 26.09 26.15 -5.19
N ARG A 446 26.51 25.84 -6.43
CA ARG A 446 26.49 26.82 -7.52
C ARG A 446 25.06 27.24 -7.87
N ILE A 447 24.15 26.28 -7.99
CA ILE A 447 22.73 26.57 -8.24
C ILE A 447 22.17 27.43 -7.10
N LEU A 448 22.41 27.01 -5.86
CA LEU A 448 21.96 27.73 -4.67
C LEU A 448 22.51 29.16 -4.60
N SER A 449 23.78 29.37 -4.94
CA SER A 449 24.40 30.70 -5.01
C SER A 449 23.66 31.59 -6.01
N CYS A 450 23.35 31.09 -7.22
CA CYS A 450 22.59 31.85 -8.21
C CYS A 450 21.22 32.28 -7.65
N LEU A 451 20.49 31.35 -7.01
CA LEU A 451 19.19 31.64 -6.43
C LEU A 451 19.28 32.66 -5.29
N ASN A 452 20.20 32.45 -4.34
CA ASN A 452 20.40 33.33 -3.19
C ASN A 452 20.82 34.75 -3.63
N LEU A 453 21.69 34.87 -4.63
CA LEU A 453 22.13 36.16 -5.17
C LEU A 453 20.97 36.93 -5.81
N ALA A 454 20.11 36.25 -6.57
CA ALA A 454 18.95 36.88 -7.22
C ALA A 454 17.85 37.29 -6.23
N THR A 455 17.64 36.50 -5.16
CA THR A 455 16.57 36.78 -4.18
C THR A 455 17.02 37.58 -2.96
N GLY A 456 18.32 37.66 -2.71
CA GLY A 456 18.88 38.18 -1.46
C GLY A 456 18.72 37.23 -0.26
N ASN A 457 18.32 35.97 -0.49
CA ASN A 457 18.24 34.96 0.58
C ASN A 457 19.65 34.44 0.94
N ASN A 458 19.73 33.71 2.06
CA ASN A 458 20.99 33.19 2.59
C ASN A 458 20.88 31.71 2.99
N PHE A 459 20.02 30.94 2.30
CA PHE A 459 19.85 29.52 2.54
C PHE A 459 21.19 28.77 2.42
N LYS A 460 21.38 27.76 3.26
CA LYS A 460 22.64 26.99 3.35
C LYS A 460 22.63 25.69 2.55
N SER A 461 21.47 25.23 2.12
CA SER A 461 21.29 24.09 1.21
C SER A 461 19.94 24.23 0.49
N LEU A 462 19.82 23.59 -0.67
CA LEU A 462 18.56 23.51 -1.41
C LEU A 462 17.49 22.73 -0.64
N GLU A 463 17.89 21.68 0.09
CA GLU A 463 16.99 20.94 0.99
C GLU A 463 16.36 21.85 2.05
N ARG A 464 17.15 22.72 2.70
CA ARG A 464 16.62 23.67 3.70
C ARG A 464 15.74 24.76 3.09
N ALA A 465 15.96 25.07 1.81
CA ALA A 465 15.15 26.03 1.09
C ALA A 465 13.87 25.39 0.51
N SER A 466 13.75 24.07 0.49
CA SER A 466 12.55 23.38 0.01
C SER A 466 11.54 23.15 1.15
N LEU A 467 10.30 23.53 0.90
CA LEU A 467 9.14 23.17 1.72
C LEU A 467 8.90 21.65 1.67
N PHE A 468 9.11 21.05 0.50
CA PHE A 468 8.86 19.64 0.25
C PHE A 468 9.76 18.71 1.07
N ALA A 469 11.01 19.07 1.33
CA ALA A 469 11.91 18.28 2.17
C ALA A 469 11.28 17.92 3.54
N SER A 470 10.60 18.89 4.17
CA SER A 470 9.89 18.66 5.43
C SER A 470 8.65 17.75 5.28
N ILE A 471 7.94 17.86 4.16
CA ILE A 471 6.76 17.03 3.86
C ILE A 471 7.17 15.58 3.62
N HIS A 472 8.26 15.37 2.87
CA HIS A 472 8.83 14.04 2.64
C HIS A 472 9.13 13.32 3.97
N GLN A 473 9.81 14.00 4.90
CA GLN A 473 10.14 13.42 6.21
C GLN A 473 8.89 13.12 7.04
N ARG A 474 7.88 14.01 7.04
CA ARG A 474 6.61 13.78 7.75
C ARG A 474 5.87 12.55 7.22
N VAL A 475 5.84 12.37 5.91
CA VAL A 475 5.21 11.19 5.28
C VAL A 475 5.95 9.91 5.68
N LYS A 476 7.28 9.93 5.63
CA LYS A 476 8.12 8.79 6.04
C LYS A 476 7.85 8.40 7.50
N GLN A 477 7.88 9.36 8.40
CA GLN A 477 7.59 9.16 9.82
C GLN A 477 6.16 8.64 10.05
N ALA A 478 5.17 9.15 9.32
CA ALA A 478 3.79 8.68 9.44
C ALA A 478 3.66 7.20 9.07
N ILE A 479 4.33 6.75 8.01
CA ILE A 479 4.35 5.34 7.59
C ILE A 479 5.14 4.47 8.57
N GLU A 480 6.28 4.95 9.09
CA GLU A 480 7.09 4.24 10.08
C GLU A 480 6.31 3.97 11.38
N ASN A 481 5.58 5.00 11.83
CA ASN A 481 4.85 4.99 13.10
C ASN A 481 3.46 4.34 13.01
N TYR A 482 2.91 4.16 11.80
CA TYR A 482 1.62 3.52 11.64
C TYR A 482 1.66 2.05 12.06
N GLN A 483 0.68 1.67 12.87
CA GLN A 483 0.41 0.29 13.25
C GLN A 483 -1.07 0.01 12.97
N PRO A 484 -1.39 -0.98 12.12
CA PRO A 484 -2.76 -1.42 11.93
C PRO A 484 -3.38 -1.77 13.28
N ILE A 485 -4.58 -1.27 13.52
CA ILE A 485 -5.30 -1.57 14.77
C ILE A 485 -5.44 -3.10 14.87
N ALA A 486 -4.91 -3.67 15.96
CA ALA A 486 -5.22 -5.03 16.34
C ALA A 486 -6.73 -5.08 16.62
N VAL A 487 -7.49 -5.75 15.77
CA VAL A 487 -8.90 -6.00 16.04
C VAL A 487 -8.94 -6.85 17.31
N LYS A 488 -9.38 -6.22 18.42
CA LYS A 488 -9.56 -6.88 19.71
C LYS A 488 -10.68 -7.90 19.67
#